data_AF-A0A257CBL0-F1
#
_entry.id   AF-A0A257CBL0-F1
#
_cell.length_a   1.000
_cell.length_b   1.000
_cell.length_c   1.000
_cell.angle_alpha   90.00
_cell.angle_beta   90.00
_cell.angle_gamma   90.00
#
_symmetry.space_group_name_H-M   'P 1'
#
loop_
_entity.id
_entity.type
_entity.pdbx_description
1 polymer ?
#
loop_
_entity_poly.entity_id
_entity_poly.type
_entity_poly.pdbx_seq_one_letter_code
_entity_poly.pdbx_strand_id
1 'polypeptide(L)'
;MTRLHLARRLLIAAVLLGGAGSAMAQVTSQLTKADAVAKAEQFVVSNGYTHALPEQVSPTLTPESLEWTNDRAKRLAQRFNTLNPKAVGIRRGSLNSPGGWSVCFDYVDVGPGSNTCRVVTMDDAGGHLSVQHVDGLRSYFAGFD
;
A
#
# COMPACT_ATOMS: atom_id res chain seq x y z
N MET A 1 18.92 -38.97 62.03
CA MET A 1 19.65 -38.40 63.18
C MET A 1 21.06 -38.15 62.68
N THR A 2 21.64 -36.96 62.57
CA THR A 2 21.59 -35.76 63.41
C THR A 2 22.23 -34.62 62.60
N ARG A 3 21.61 -33.43 62.61
CA ARG A 3 22.15 -32.05 62.61
C ARG A 3 23.51 -31.79 61.93
N LEU A 4 23.74 -30.70 61.20
CA LEU A 4 23.74 -29.35 61.74
C LEU A 4 24.04 -28.36 60.59
N HIS A 5 23.28 -27.27 60.52
CA HIS A 5 23.65 -26.06 59.79
C HIS A 5 24.97 -25.49 60.33
N LEU A 6 25.77 -24.81 59.49
CA LEU A 6 26.18 -23.39 59.65
C LEU A 6 27.47 -23.10 58.85
N ALA A 7 27.41 -22.13 57.92
CA ALA A 7 28.45 -21.13 57.63
C ALA A 7 28.03 -20.40 56.33
N ARG A 8 27.31 -19.27 56.40
CA ARG A 8 27.83 -17.92 56.69
C ARG A 8 28.83 -17.46 55.61
N ARG A 9 28.36 -16.67 54.65
CA ARG A 9 28.84 -15.29 54.35
C ARG A 9 28.20 -14.75 53.05
N LEU A 10 27.67 -13.54 53.17
CA LEU A 10 27.25 -12.66 52.08
C LEU A 10 28.36 -12.49 51.03
N LEU A 11 27.96 -12.39 49.77
CA LEU A 11 28.58 -11.48 48.83
C LEU A 11 27.51 -10.94 47.87
N ILE A 12 27.32 -9.62 47.97
CA ILE A 12 26.50 -8.80 47.10
C ILE A 12 27.25 -8.64 45.78
N ALA A 13 26.60 -8.92 44.66
CA ALA A 13 27.01 -8.41 43.35
C ALA A 13 25.77 -7.91 42.64
N ALA A 14 25.51 -6.60 42.77
CA ALA A 14 24.55 -5.89 41.95
C ALA A 14 25.15 -5.74 40.55
N VAL A 15 24.65 -6.53 39.60
CA VAL A 15 24.98 -6.33 38.18
C VAL A 15 23.86 -5.49 37.56
N LEU A 16 24.10 -4.18 37.52
CA LEU A 16 23.38 -3.27 36.64
C LEU A 16 23.87 -3.51 35.21
N LEU A 17 23.29 -4.50 34.54
CA LEU A 17 23.44 -4.64 33.09
C LEU A 17 22.49 -3.65 32.43
N GLY A 18 23.07 -2.49 32.07
CA GLY A 18 22.51 -1.55 31.12
C GLY A 18 22.23 -2.26 29.80
N GLY A 19 20.97 -2.59 29.58
CA GLY A 19 20.45 -2.76 28.23
C GLY A 19 20.27 -1.37 27.65
N ALA A 20 21.28 -0.86 26.96
CA ALA A 20 21.09 0.21 26.00
C ALA A 20 20.08 -0.32 24.98
N GLY A 21 18.80 0.00 25.18
CA GLY A 21 17.77 -0.21 24.19
C GLY A 21 18.19 0.55 22.95
N SER A 22 18.75 -0.17 21.97
CA SER A 22 18.87 0.35 20.61
C SER A 22 17.45 0.62 20.14
N ALA A 23 16.98 1.85 20.32
CA ALA A 23 15.88 2.37 19.57
C ALA A 23 16.32 2.31 18.11
N MET A 24 15.94 1.22 17.43
CA MET A 24 15.94 1.16 15.98
C MET A 24 15.04 2.31 15.55
N ALA A 25 15.64 3.45 15.24
CA ALA A 25 14.97 4.51 14.54
C ALA A 25 14.50 3.91 13.22
N GLN A 26 13.23 3.52 13.15
CA GLN A 26 12.58 3.20 11.90
C GLN A 26 12.67 4.47 11.05
N VAL A 27 13.64 4.48 10.15
CA VAL A 27 13.65 5.42 9.04
C VAL A 27 12.42 5.04 8.23
N THR A 28 11.29 5.66 8.53
CA THR A 28 10.13 5.67 7.64
C THR A 28 10.56 6.54 6.46
N SER A 29 11.28 5.97 5.51
CA SER A 29 11.59 6.65 4.26
C SER A 29 10.26 6.93 3.60
N GLN A 30 9.85 8.20 3.63
CA GLN A 30 8.64 8.64 2.95
C GLN A 30 8.77 8.28 1.47
N LEU A 31 7.79 7.53 0.94
CA LEU A 31 7.80 7.07 -0.44
C LEU A 31 7.91 8.25 -1.39
N THR A 32 8.83 8.18 -2.36
CA THR A 32 8.95 9.24 -3.38
C THR A 32 7.72 9.23 -4.30
N LYS A 33 7.47 10.36 -4.97
CA LYS A 33 6.41 10.46 -5.98
C LYS A 33 6.58 9.38 -7.06
N ALA A 34 7.80 9.18 -7.56
CA ALA A 34 8.10 8.21 -8.60
C ALA A 34 7.84 6.77 -8.13
N ASP A 35 8.25 6.43 -6.90
CA ASP A 35 8.00 5.10 -6.33
C ASP A 35 6.51 4.85 -6.10
N ALA A 36 5.75 5.89 -5.70
CA ALA A 36 4.30 5.81 -5.55
C ALA A 36 3.61 5.55 -6.90
N VAL A 37 4.01 6.24 -7.95
CA VAL A 37 3.50 5.99 -9.31
C VAL A 37 3.83 4.56 -9.74
N ALA A 38 5.09 4.13 -9.61
CA ALA A 38 5.50 2.78 -10.00
C ALA A 38 4.72 1.69 -9.26
N LYS A 39 4.52 1.85 -7.94
CA LYS A 39 3.70 0.92 -7.14
C LYS A 39 2.24 0.89 -7.59
N ALA A 40 1.65 2.04 -7.89
CA ALA A 40 0.27 2.11 -8.36
C ALA A 40 0.11 1.46 -9.75
N GLU A 41 1.04 1.71 -10.68
CA GLU A 41 1.02 1.09 -12.02
C GLU A 41 1.12 -0.44 -11.91
N GLN A 42 2.06 -0.94 -11.10
CA GLN A 42 2.19 -2.36 -10.82
C GLN A 42 0.91 -2.94 -10.19
N PHE A 43 0.29 -2.21 -9.28
CA PHE A 43 -0.98 -2.61 -8.67
C PHE A 43 -2.10 -2.73 -9.70
N VAL A 44 -2.27 -1.75 -10.59
CA VAL A 44 -3.30 -1.77 -11.64
C VAL A 44 -3.12 -2.98 -12.57
N VAL A 45 -1.87 -3.29 -12.96
CA VAL A 45 -1.52 -4.49 -13.72
C VAL A 45 -1.84 -5.76 -12.94
N SER A 46 -1.30 -5.91 -11.74
CA SER A 46 -1.40 -7.14 -10.94
C SER A 46 -2.81 -7.41 -10.40
N ASN A 47 -3.65 -6.38 -10.26
CA ASN A 47 -5.03 -6.52 -9.79
C ASN A 47 -6.03 -6.76 -10.94
N GLY A 48 -5.55 -6.89 -12.17
CA GLY A 48 -6.30 -7.37 -13.34
C GLY A 48 -7.02 -6.30 -14.16
N TYR A 49 -6.67 -5.01 -14.02
CA TYR A 49 -7.37 -3.93 -14.72
C TYR A 49 -6.93 -3.71 -16.17
N THR A 50 -5.84 -4.36 -16.58
CA THR A 50 -5.17 -4.14 -17.88
C THR A 50 -5.26 -5.39 -18.76
N HIS A 51 -4.66 -5.34 -19.94
CA HIS A 51 -4.44 -6.50 -20.83
C HIS A 51 -3.25 -7.40 -20.41
N ALA A 52 -2.82 -7.33 -19.15
CA ALA A 52 -1.70 -8.13 -18.68
C ALA A 52 -1.96 -9.64 -18.81
N LEU A 53 -0.88 -10.38 -19.05
CA LEU A 53 -0.92 -11.84 -19.14
C LEU A 53 -1.26 -12.45 -17.77
N PRO A 54 -1.88 -13.64 -17.71
CA PRO A 54 -2.30 -14.26 -16.45
C PRO A 54 -1.20 -14.37 -15.38
N GLU A 55 0.05 -14.61 -15.79
CA GLU A 55 1.22 -14.69 -14.90
C GLU A 55 1.62 -13.36 -14.26
N GLN A 56 1.18 -12.24 -14.82
CA GLN A 56 1.40 -10.90 -14.28
C GLN A 56 0.30 -10.50 -13.29
N VAL A 57 -0.82 -11.24 -13.27
CA VAL A 57 -1.98 -10.98 -12.41
C VAL A 57 -1.84 -11.80 -11.13
N SER A 58 -2.03 -11.15 -9.99
CA SER A 58 -1.97 -11.78 -8.69
C SER A 58 -3.00 -12.92 -8.57
N PRO A 59 -2.65 -14.05 -7.92
CA PRO A 59 -3.62 -15.07 -7.55
C PRO A 59 -4.63 -14.51 -6.52
N THR A 60 -4.20 -13.57 -5.68
CA THR A 60 -5.03 -12.92 -4.65
C THR A 60 -5.26 -11.47 -5.02
N LEU A 61 -6.47 -11.18 -5.50
CA LEU A 61 -6.86 -9.83 -5.91
C LEU A 61 -7.26 -8.99 -4.71
N THR A 62 -6.72 -7.78 -4.62
CA THR A 62 -7.15 -6.79 -3.63
C THR A 62 -8.60 -6.37 -3.91
N PRO A 63 -9.52 -6.54 -2.94
CA PRO A 63 -10.92 -6.20 -3.10
C PRO A 63 -11.15 -4.70 -3.28
N GLU A 64 -12.20 -4.36 -4.02
CA GLU A 64 -12.77 -3.02 -4.01
C GLU A 64 -13.83 -2.92 -2.92
N SER A 65 -14.06 -1.71 -2.39
CA SER A 65 -15.01 -1.50 -1.29
C SER A 65 -16.46 -1.90 -1.60
N LEU A 66 -16.86 -1.90 -2.88
CA LEU A 66 -18.23 -2.25 -3.32
C LEU A 66 -18.22 -3.43 -4.32
N GLU A 67 -17.33 -4.39 -4.10
CA GLU A 67 -17.27 -5.60 -4.89
C GLU A 67 -18.29 -6.63 -4.41
N TRP A 68 -19.30 -6.91 -5.24
CA TRP A 68 -20.46 -7.74 -4.87
C TRP A 68 -20.20 -9.24 -4.94
N THR A 69 -19.00 -9.66 -5.30
CA THR A 69 -18.64 -11.06 -5.47
C THR A 69 -17.21 -11.35 -5.01
N ASN A 70 -17.04 -12.48 -4.34
CA ASN A 70 -15.71 -13.00 -3.98
C ASN A 70 -15.14 -13.94 -5.06
N ASP A 71 -15.89 -14.20 -6.13
CA ASP A 71 -15.45 -15.04 -7.23
C ASP A 71 -14.37 -14.31 -8.05
N ARG A 72 -13.16 -14.85 -8.03
CA ARG A 72 -12.01 -14.26 -8.72
C ARG A 72 -12.24 -14.09 -10.22
N ALA A 73 -12.86 -15.07 -10.88
CA ALA A 73 -13.08 -15.01 -12.32
C ALA A 73 -14.09 -13.90 -12.66
N LYS A 74 -15.16 -13.75 -11.87
CA LYS A 74 -16.11 -12.64 -12.02
C LYS A 74 -15.47 -11.28 -11.79
N ARG A 75 -14.62 -11.16 -10.77
CA ARG A 75 -13.87 -9.93 -10.49
C ARG A 75 -12.92 -9.57 -11.64
N LEU A 76 -12.19 -10.54 -12.17
CA LEU A 76 -11.35 -10.30 -13.35
C LEU A 76 -12.15 -9.90 -14.58
N ALA A 77 -13.29 -10.55 -14.83
CA ALA A 77 -14.16 -10.19 -15.96
C ALA A 77 -14.67 -8.74 -15.85
N GLN A 78 -14.89 -8.23 -14.64
CA GLN A 78 -15.30 -6.84 -14.40
C GLN A 78 -14.16 -5.82 -14.55
N ARG A 79 -12.91 -6.24 -14.31
CA ARG A 79 -11.75 -5.36 -14.30
C ARG A 79 -10.99 -5.35 -15.61
N PHE A 80 -11.00 -6.47 -16.33
CA PHE A 80 -10.14 -6.69 -17.48
C PHE A 80 -10.28 -5.57 -18.51
N ASN A 81 -9.14 -5.00 -18.88
CA ASN A 81 -9.05 -3.92 -19.86
C ASN A 81 -9.92 -2.68 -19.56
N THR A 82 -10.08 -2.34 -18.28
CA THR A 82 -10.80 -1.10 -17.93
C THR A 82 -9.86 0.09 -17.76
N LEU A 83 -8.59 -0.11 -17.38
CA LEU A 83 -7.64 0.96 -17.12
C LEU A 83 -6.40 0.90 -18.01
N ASN A 84 -5.92 2.08 -18.41
CA ASN A 84 -4.59 2.22 -18.99
C ASN A 84 -3.53 1.89 -17.91
N PRO A 85 -2.42 1.20 -18.28
CA PRO A 85 -1.41 0.78 -17.31
C PRO A 85 -0.55 1.93 -16.78
N LYS A 86 -0.58 3.09 -17.44
CA LYS A 86 0.21 4.27 -17.08
C LYS A 86 -0.64 5.28 -16.36
N ALA A 87 -0.11 5.77 -15.24
CA ALA A 87 -0.75 6.83 -14.49
C ALA A 87 -0.77 8.12 -15.32
N VAL A 88 -1.77 8.97 -15.08
CA VAL A 88 -1.95 10.27 -15.74
C VAL A 88 -1.78 11.46 -14.78
N GLY A 89 -1.67 11.19 -13.48
CA GLY A 89 -1.42 12.21 -12.46
C GLY A 89 -1.31 11.62 -11.05
N ILE A 90 -0.81 12.42 -10.12
CA ILE A 90 -0.59 12.00 -8.73
C ILE A 90 -0.75 13.18 -7.77
N ARG A 91 -1.25 12.93 -6.56
CA ARG A 91 -1.31 13.93 -5.48
C ARG A 91 -1.07 13.28 -4.11
N ARG A 92 -0.70 14.10 -3.12
CA ARG A 92 -0.66 13.68 -1.71
C ARG A 92 -2.07 13.62 -1.14
N GLY A 93 -2.29 12.63 -0.27
CA GLY A 93 -3.57 12.42 0.41
C GLY A 93 -4.69 11.94 -0.51
N SER A 94 -5.82 11.61 0.09
CA SER A 94 -7.13 11.36 -0.52
C SER A 94 -8.16 12.37 -0.02
N LEU A 95 -9.39 12.34 -0.54
CA LEU A 95 -10.45 13.28 -0.14
C LEU A 95 -10.69 13.30 1.38
N ASN A 96 -10.50 12.16 2.05
CA ASN A 96 -10.82 11.98 3.48
C ASN A 96 -9.59 11.70 4.35
N SER A 97 -8.37 11.72 3.80
CA SER A 97 -7.14 11.47 4.56
C SER A 97 -5.96 12.25 3.97
N PRO A 98 -5.29 13.11 4.75
CA PRO A 98 -4.15 13.89 4.24
C PRO A 98 -2.88 13.05 4.01
N GLY A 99 -2.81 11.84 4.59
CA GLY A 99 -1.65 10.95 4.47
C GLY A 99 -1.64 10.13 3.18
N GLY A 100 -0.44 9.71 2.75
CA GLY A 100 -0.27 8.81 1.61
C GLY A 100 -0.36 9.46 0.23
N TRP A 101 -0.65 8.65 -0.78
CA TRP A 101 -0.67 9.04 -2.19
C TRP A 101 -1.96 8.61 -2.87
N SER A 102 -2.48 9.45 -3.76
CA SER A 102 -3.52 9.10 -4.72
C SER A 102 -3.00 9.24 -6.14
N VAL A 103 -3.14 8.18 -6.94
CA VAL A 103 -2.64 8.08 -8.32
C VAL A 103 -3.80 7.85 -9.26
N CYS A 104 -3.84 8.63 -10.34
CA CYS A 104 -4.96 8.73 -11.28
C CYS A 104 -4.63 7.96 -12.57
N PHE A 105 -5.60 7.18 -13.07
CA PHE A 105 -5.49 6.36 -14.27
C PHE A 105 -6.68 6.62 -15.21
N ASP A 106 -6.38 6.84 -16.48
CA ASP A 106 -7.42 6.93 -17.51
C ASP A 106 -8.01 5.54 -17.77
N TYR A 107 -9.33 5.49 -17.99
CA TYR A 107 -9.97 4.28 -18.52
C TYR A 107 -9.62 4.10 -20.00
N VAL A 108 -9.72 2.86 -20.47
CA VAL A 108 -9.51 2.54 -21.89
C VAL A 108 -10.64 3.08 -22.77
N ASP A 109 -11.89 2.99 -22.32
CA ASP A 109 -13.07 3.22 -23.16
C ASP A 109 -13.58 4.66 -23.22
N VAL A 110 -13.12 5.57 -22.36
CA VAL A 110 -13.53 7.00 -22.40
C VAL A 110 -12.53 7.93 -23.10
N GLY A 111 -11.46 7.37 -23.66
CA GLY A 111 -10.47 8.11 -24.45
C GLY A 111 -9.68 9.17 -23.66
N PRO A 112 -8.56 9.66 -24.22
CA PRO A 112 -7.82 10.77 -23.64
C PRO A 112 -8.68 12.05 -23.70
N GLY A 113 -8.98 12.63 -22.53
CA GLY A 113 -9.80 13.85 -22.42
C GLY A 113 -11.02 13.74 -21.51
N SER A 114 -11.32 12.55 -20.96
CA SER A 114 -12.25 12.45 -19.84
C SER A 114 -11.78 13.34 -18.69
N ASN A 115 -12.70 14.09 -18.09
CA ASN A 115 -12.43 14.86 -16.88
C ASN A 115 -12.42 13.97 -15.62
N THR A 116 -12.75 12.68 -15.75
CA THR A 116 -12.71 11.70 -14.66
C THR A 116 -11.60 10.67 -14.87
N CYS A 117 -11.08 10.15 -13.75
CA CYS A 117 -10.11 9.07 -13.76
C CYS A 117 -10.35 8.11 -12.60
N ARG A 118 -9.89 6.87 -12.74
CA ARG A 118 -9.89 5.91 -11.64
C ARG A 118 -8.71 6.20 -10.72
N VAL A 119 -8.94 6.14 -9.41
CA VAL A 119 -7.93 6.52 -8.41
C VAL A 119 -7.48 5.30 -7.62
N VAL A 120 -6.17 5.09 -7.56
CA VAL A 120 -5.51 4.17 -6.63
C VAL A 120 -4.97 4.98 -5.46
N THR A 121 -5.26 4.55 -4.24
CA THR A 121 -4.71 5.16 -3.02
C THR A 121 -3.76 4.21 -2.31
N MET A 122 -2.77 4.76 -1.61
CA MET A 122 -1.83 4.02 -0.75
C MET A 122 -1.41 4.87 0.44
N ASP A 123 -0.89 4.23 1.49
CA ASP A 123 -0.31 4.94 2.64
C ASP A 123 1.07 5.58 2.33
N ASP A 124 1.66 6.27 3.31
CA ASP A 124 2.96 6.95 3.17
C ASP A 124 4.15 6.02 2.90
N ALA A 125 4.01 4.73 3.21
CA ALA A 125 4.99 3.69 2.94
C ALA A 125 4.72 2.95 1.61
N GLY A 126 3.64 3.29 0.91
CA GLY A 126 3.20 2.59 -0.29
C GLY A 126 2.56 1.23 -0.02
N GLY A 127 2.03 1.03 1.18
CA GLY A 127 1.18 -0.09 1.57
C GLY A 127 -0.31 0.23 1.41
N HIS A 128 -1.15 -0.75 1.76
CA HIS A 128 -2.62 -0.64 1.74
C HIS A 128 -3.20 -0.08 0.43
N LEU A 129 -2.68 -0.56 -0.71
CA LEU A 129 -3.16 -0.12 -2.01
C LEU A 129 -4.62 -0.52 -2.21
N SER A 130 -5.44 0.41 -2.68
CA SER A 130 -6.83 0.14 -3.00
C SER A 130 -7.33 1.05 -4.12
N VAL A 131 -8.29 0.55 -4.89
CA VAL A 131 -9.02 1.37 -5.86
C VAL A 131 -10.15 2.08 -5.14
N GLN A 132 -10.27 3.39 -5.37
CA GLN A 132 -11.38 4.17 -4.86
C GLN A 132 -12.65 3.87 -5.65
N HIS A 133 -13.75 3.75 -4.92
CA HIS A 133 -15.06 3.53 -5.53
C HIS A 133 -15.48 4.71 -6.41
N VAL A 134 -15.22 5.93 -5.95
CA VAL A 134 -15.56 7.18 -6.64
C VAL A 134 -14.38 7.61 -7.49
N ASP A 135 -14.68 7.97 -8.74
CA ASP A 135 -13.68 8.51 -9.66
C ASP A 135 -13.19 9.90 -9.19
N GLY A 136 -11.92 10.18 -9.49
CA GLY A 136 -11.32 11.49 -9.28
C GLY A 136 -11.60 12.43 -10.45
N LEU A 137 -11.59 13.74 -10.19
CA LEU A 137 -11.50 14.74 -11.24
C LEU A 137 -10.04 14.93 -11.65
N ARG A 138 -9.73 14.72 -12.93
CA ARG A 138 -8.36 14.75 -13.47
C ARG A 138 -7.64 16.06 -13.14
N SER A 139 -8.34 17.19 -13.12
CA SER A 139 -7.80 18.50 -12.75
C SER A 139 -7.19 18.59 -11.35
N TYR A 140 -7.48 17.64 -10.45
CA TYR A 140 -6.89 17.57 -9.11
C TYR A 140 -5.63 16.69 -9.04
N PHE A 141 -5.25 16.04 -10.12
CA PHE A 141 -4.10 15.14 -10.21
C PHE A 141 -3.14 15.68 -11.28
N ALA A 142 -2.32 16.66 -10.89
CA ALA A 142 -1.26 17.21 -11.74
C ALA A 142 0.10 16.57 -11.42
N GLY A 143 1.09 16.75 -12.30
CA GLY A 143 2.50 16.70 -11.87
C GLY A 143 3.28 15.45 -12.23
N PHE A 144 3.29 15.08 -13.51
CA PHE A 144 4.52 14.52 -14.09
C PHE A 144 5.53 15.60 -14.50
N ASP A 145 5.10 16.86 -14.49
CA ASP A 145 5.94 18.05 -14.64
C ASP A 145 6.68 18.38 -13.34
#